data_AF-A0A2Z6LZL5-F1
#
_entry.id   AF-A0A2Z6LZL5-F1
#
_cell.length_a   1.000
_cell.length_b   1.000
_cell.length_c   1.000
_cell.angle_alpha   90.00
_cell.angle_beta   90.00
_cell.angle_gamma   90.00
#
_symmetry.space_group_name_H-M   'P 1'
#
loop_
_entity.id
_entity.type
_entity.pdbx_description
1 polymer ?
#
loop_
_entity_poly.entity_id
_entity_poly.type
_entity_poly.pdbx_seq_one_letter_code
_entity_poly.pdbx_strand_id
1 'polypeptide(L)'
;MQLVAMKQSFFDQGLLDEQFIQLEELQDDVNPDFVEEIVTLYYRDSLRLISSLEQALIGAKKVKAECNLFREYCRAGNIEG
;
A
#
# COMPACT_ATOMS: atom_id res chain seq x y z
N MET A 1 -25.54 -13.30 -12.23
CA MET A 1 -26.27 -12.28 -11.45
C MET A 1 -25.49 -11.77 -10.25
N GLN A 2 -24.90 -12.63 -9.41
CA GLN A 2 -24.14 -12.18 -8.22
C GLN A 2 -22.81 -11.46 -8.54
N LEU A 3 -22.01 -11.98 -9.49
CA LEU A 3 -20.73 -11.34 -9.87
C LEU A 3 -20.92 -9.93 -10.44
N VAL A 4 -21.91 -9.75 -11.31
CA VAL A 4 -22.26 -8.45 -11.89
C VAL A 4 -22.71 -7.47 -10.81
N ALA A 5 -23.53 -7.92 -9.85
CA ALA A 5 -23.96 -7.09 -8.72
C ALA A 5 -22.77 -6.70 -7.81
N MET A 6 -21.85 -7.62 -7.56
CA MET A 6 -20.64 -7.34 -6.78
C MET A 6 -19.75 -6.31 -7.48
N LYS A 7 -19.51 -6.50 -8.78
CA LYS A 7 -18.75 -5.55 -9.60
C LYS A 7 -19.39 -4.16 -9.58
N GLN A 8 -20.69 -4.07 -9.80
CA GLN A 8 -21.41 -2.79 -9.74
C GLN A 8 -21.25 -2.12 -8.37
N SER A 9 -21.34 -2.89 -7.28
CA SER A 9 -21.14 -2.34 -5.93
C SER A 9 -19.75 -1.74 -5.72
N PHE A 10 -18.72 -2.23 -6.41
CA PHE A 10 -17.37 -1.66 -6.32
C PHE A 10 -17.25 -0.34 -7.09
N PHE A 11 -17.94 -0.19 -8.22
CA PHE A 11 -18.07 1.10 -8.90
C PHE A 11 -18.86 2.10 -8.04
N ASP A 12 -19.98 1.67 -7.45
CA ASP A 12 -20.82 2.54 -6.61
C ASP A 12 -20.07 3.04 -5.37
N GLN A 13 -19.13 2.26 -4.84
CA GLN A 13 -18.25 2.64 -3.73
C GLN A 13 -17.03 3.47 -4.16
N GLY A 14 -16.79 3.64 -5.47
CA GLY A 14 -15.60 4.30 -6.02
C GLY A 14 -14.31 3.50 -5.88
N LEU A 15 -14.40 2.18 -5.68
CA LEU A 15 -13.25 1.27 -5.65
C LEU A 15 -12.78 0.92 -7.07
N LEU A 16 -13.71 0.90 -8.03
CA LEU A 16 -13.42 0.76 -9.45
C LEU A 16 -13.86 2.03 -10.19
N ASP A 17 -13.13 2.35 -11.25
CA ASP A 17 -13.40 3.47 -12.14
C ASP A 17 -13.34 3.03 -13.61
N GLU A 18 -13.47 4.00 -14.52
CA GLU A 18 -13.45 3.76 -15.97
C GLU A 18 -12.19 3.02 -16.45
N GLN A 19 -11.06 3.09 -15.73
CA GLN A 19 -9.85 2.37 -16.10
C GLN A 19 -10.00 0.85 -15.94
N PHE A 20 -10.83 0.39 -14.99
CA PHE A 20 -11.13 -1.04 -14.87
C PHE A 20 -11.95 -1.55 -16.07
N ILE A 21 -12.84 -0.71 -16.62
CA ILE A 21 -13.61 -1.05 -17.83
C ILE A 21 -12.65 -1.16 -19.02
N GLN A 22 -11.74 -0.20 -19.18
CA GLN A 22 -10.71 -0.26 -20.23
C GLN A 22 -9.83 -1.50 -20.09
N LEU A 23 -9.51 -1.93 -18.86
CA LEU A 23 -8.76 -3.15 -18.62
C LEU A 23 -9.51 -4.40 -19.09
N GLU A 24 -10.83 -4.47 -18.85
CA GLU A 24 -11.67 -5.58 -19.33
C GLU A 24 -11.81 -5.60 -20.86
N GLU A 25 -11.86 -4.44 -21.51
CA GLU A 25 -11.92 -4.34 -22.98
C GLU A 25 -10.66 -4.88 -23.67
N LEU A 26 -9.54 -4.97 -22.96
CA LEU A 26 -8.30 -5.56 -23.45
C LEU A 26 -8.25 -7.08 -23.33
N GLN A 27 -9.19 -7.70 -22.62
CA GLN A 27 -9.29 -9.16 -22.52
C GLN A 27 -9.97 -9.73 -23.76
N ASP A 28 -9.34 -10.73 -24.38
CA ASP A 28 -9.85 -11.41 -25.57
C ASP A 28 -9.73 -12.94 -25.46
N ASP A 29 -10.20 -13.66 -26.47
CA ASP A 29 -10.17 -15.13 -26.50
C ASP A 29 -8.75 -15.71 -26.60
N VAL A 30 -7.74 -14.88 -26.92
CA VAL A 30 -6.33 -15.28 -27.01
C VAL A 30 -5.63 -15.14 -25.66
N ASN A 31 -6.08 -14.19 -24.82
CA ASN A 31 -5.60 -13.98 -23.46
C ASN A 31 -6.76 -13.82 -22.45
N PRO A 32 -7.47 -14.92 -22.13
CA PRO A 32 -8.66 -14.87 -21.27
C PRO A 32 -8.35 -14.51 -19.81
N ASP A 33 -7.09 -14.63 -19.38
CA ASP A 33 -6.68 -14.39 -17.97
C ASP A 33 -6.08 -12.99 -17.75
N PHE A 34 -6.05 -12.14 -18.79
CA PHE A 34 -5.39 -10.84 -18.76
C PHE A 34 -5.79 -9.97 -17.56
N VAL A 35 -7.09 -9.82 -17.30
CA VAL A 35 -7.58 -9.00 -16.18
C VAL A 35 -7.12 -9.57 -14.84
N GLU A 36 -7.17 -10.89 -14.68
CA GLU A 36 -6.70 -11.56 -13.47
C GLU A 36 -5.21 -11.35 -13.25
N GLU A 37 -4.39 -11.48 -14.30
CA GLU A 37 -2.94 -11.27 -14.23
C GLU A 37 -2.59 -9.83 -13.80
N ILE A 38 -3.24 -8.84 -14.40
CA ILE A 38 -2.99 -7.43 -14.09
C ILE A 38 -3.43 -7.08 -12.67
N VAL A 39 -4.62 -7.54 -12.26
CA VAL A 39 -5.11 -7.32 -10.88
C VAL A 39 -4.20 -8.01 -9.87
N THR A 40 -3.76 -9.23 -10.15
CA THR A 40 -2.82 -9.98 -9.31
C THR A 40 -1.48 -9.26 -9.18
N LEU A 41 -0.93 -8.77 -10.30
CA LEU A 41 0.29 -7.99 -10.34
C LEU A 41 0.17 -6.72 -9.49
N TYR A 42 -0.94 -5.97 -9.66
CA TYR A 42 -1.22 -4.76 -8.91
C TYR A 42 -1.23 -5.00 -7.40
N TYR A 43 -1.92 -6.05 -6.93
CA TYR A 43 -1.96 -6.37 -5.50
C TYR A 43 -0.58 -6.80 -4.97
N ARG A 44 0.16 -7.63 -5.72
CA ARG A 44 1.51 -8.04 -5.33
C ARG A 44 2.44 -6.85 -5.17
N ASP A 45 2.40 -5.92 -6.12
CA ASP A 45 3.24 -4.73 -6.09
C ASP A 45 2.83 -3.78 -4.96
N SER A 46 1.52 -3.64 -4.71
CA SER A 46 0.97 -2.86 -3.60
C SER A 46 1.43 -3.40 -2.24
N LEU A 47 1.43 -4.73 -2.03
CA LEU A 47 1.93 -5.35 -0.80
C LEU A 47 3.42 -5.04 -0.56
N ARG A 48 4.23 -5.04 -1.62
CA ARG A 48 5.65 -4.67 -1.53
C ARG A 48 5.84 -3.21 -1.14
N LEU A 49 5.02 -2.30 -1.70
CA LEU A 49 5.05 -0.88 -1.36
C LEU A 49 4.62 -0.64 0.09
N ILE A 50 3.54 -1.28 0.54
CA ILE A 50 3.08 -1.21 1.93
C ILE A 50 4.17 -1.69 2.88
N SER A 51 4.78 -2.85 2.61
CA SER A 51 5.88 -3.37 3.42
C SER A 51 7.07 -2.39 3.49
N SER A 52 7.37 -1.74 2.36
CA SER A 52 8.43 -0.73 2.30
C SER A 52 8.10 0.50 3.15
N LEU A 53 6.84 0.96 3.13
CA LEU A 53 6.36 2.05 3.98
C LEU A 53 6.41 1.68 5.47
N GLU A 54 6.02 0.46 5.83
CA GLU A 54 6.10 -0.04 7.20
C GLU A 54 7.53 -0.03 7.72
N GLN A 55 8.51 -0.50 6.93
CA GLN A 55 9.91 -0.48 7.30
C GLN A 55 10.44 0.96 7.50
N ALA A 56 10.07 1.88 6.61
CA ALA A 56 10.44 3.29 6.74
C ALA A 56 9.89 3.89 8.05
N LEU A 57 8.63 3.61 8.38
CA LEU A 57 7.98 4.07 9.61
C LEU A 57 8.62 3.46 10.87
N ILE A 58 9.01 2.19 10.84
CA ILE A 58 9.75 1.54 11.93
C ILE A 58 11.11 2.23 12.12
N GLY A 59 11.83 2.48 11.03
CA GLY A 59 13.09 3.22 11.05
C GLY A 59 12.94 4.59 11.69
N ALA A 60 11.94 5.37 11.28
CA ALA A 60 11.65 6.69 11.84
C ALA A 60 11.34 6.64 13.35
N LYS A 61 10.55 5.65 13.80
CA LYS A 61 10.26 5.44 15.23
C LYS A 61 11.53 5.16 16.04
N LYS A 62 12.42 4.30 15.52
CA LYS A 62 13.71 3.99 16.17
C LYS A 62 14.60 5.22 16.28
N VAL A 63 14.79 5.96 15.18
CA VAL A 63 15.58 7.20 15.18
C VAL A 63 15.04 8.19 16.20
N LYS A 64 13.72 8.38 16.27
CA LYS A 64 13.09 9.26 17.28
C LYS A 64 13.41 8.82 18.71
N ALA A 65 13.39 7.52 18.99
CA ALA A 65 13.71 6.99 20.33
C ALA A 65 15.17 7.27 20.70
N GLU A 66 16.11 6.99 19.80
CA GLU A 66 17.54 7.26 20.02
C GLU A 66 17.83 8.76 20.21
N CYS A 67 17.22 9.64 19.41
CA CYS A 67 17.37 11.08 19.60
C CYS A 67 16.84 11.56 20.96
N ASN A 68 15.75 10.98 21.46
CA ASN A 68 15.23 11.30 22.79
C ASN A 68 16.19 10.85 23.88
N LEU A 69 16.73 9.62 23.77
CA LEU A 69 17.70 9.10 24.72
C LEU A 69 18.97 9.97 24.77
N PHE A 70 19.50 10.33 23.60
CA PHE A 70 20.66 11.22 23.49
C PHE A 70 20.40 12.58 24.16
N ARG A 71 19.21 13.16 23.95
CA ARG A 71 18.82 14.43 24.59
C ARG A 71 18.87 14.35 26.11
N GLU A 72 18.37 13.26 26.69
CA GLU A 72 18.39 13.06 28.15
C GLU A 72 19.81 12.87 28.68
N TYR A 73 20.66 12.12 27.97
CA TYR A 73 22.08 12.01 28.33
C TYR A 73 22.78 13.37 28.36
N CYS A 74 22.59 14.20 27.34
CA CYS A 74 23.16 15.56 27.32
C CYS A 74 22.61 16.44 28.45
N ARG A 75 21.31 16.31 28.77
CA ARG A 75 20.70 17.03 29.90
C ARG A 75 21.35 16.62 31.21
N ALA A 76 21.52 15.32 31.46
CA ALA A 76 22.12 14.79 32.68
C ALA A 76 23.59 15.22 32.87
N GLY A 77 24.41 15.17 31.81
CA GLY A 77 25.80 15.63 31.89
C GLY A 77 25.95 17.14 32.12
N ASN A 78 24.99 17.95 31.67
CA ASN A 78 24.98 19.40 31.90
C ASN A 78 24.55 19.80 33.33
N ILE A 79 24.03 18.88 34.14
CA ILE A 79 23.70 19.13 35.57
C ILE A 79 24.86 18.77 36.50
N GLU A 80 25.86 18.04 36.00
CA GLU A 80 27.00 17.54 36.77
C GLU A 80 28.26 18.43 36.67
N GLY A 81 28.19 19.57 35.98
CA GLY A 81 29.24 20.59 35.89
C GLY A 81 28.84 21.91 36.54
#